data_AF-A0A345H702-F1
#
_entry.id   AF-A0A345H702-F1
#
_cell.length_a   1.000
_cell.length_b   1.000
_cell.length_c   1.000
_cell.angle_alpha   90.00
_cell.angle_beta   90.00
_cell.angle_gamma   90.00
#
_symmetry.space_group_name_H-M   'P 1'
#
loop_
_entity.id
_entity.type
_entity.pdbx_description
1 polymer ?
#
loop_
_entity_poly.entity_id
_entity_poly.type
_entity_poly.pdbx_seq_one_letter_code
_entity_poly.pdbx_strand_id
1 'polypeptide(L)'
;MNYLNMSDEKLVPVVVELNTLLANYHVYYQKLRSFHWNILGKNFFDLHDKFEELYTNAQTKIDEIAERVLTLKYHPISKMSDYLEISAVKESSPLLTDTEMIEILINDHKMILAQMKVVIDHANAAGDEGTLDLIGAYIRELEKASWMLNAWSKKTSAQLNNSMVKA
;
A
#
# COMPACT_ATOMS: atom_id res chain seq x y z
N MET A 1 19.22 11.17 24.57
CA MET A 1 17.78 11.37 24.80
C MET A 1 17.11 11.53 23.45
N ASN A 2 16.15 10.65 23.14
CA ASN A 2 15.29 10.81 21.97
C ASN A 2 14.39 12.05 22.19
N TYR A 3 14.33 12.96 21.23
CA TYR A 3 13.56 14.21 21.36
C TYR A 3 12.05 13.96 21.37
N LEU A 4 11.63 12.73 21.02
CA LEU A 4 10.25 12.26 21.05
C LEU A 4 9.89 11.53 22.36
N ASN A 5 10.78 11.47 23.36
CA ASN A 5 10.55 10.77 24.63
C ASN A 5 10.17 9.27 24.49
N MET A 6 10.59 8.61 23.40
CA MET A 6 10.40 7.18 23.16
C MET A 6 11.71 6.40 23.33
N SER A 7 11.63 5.15 23.81
CA SER A 7 12.79 4.27 23.98
C SER A 7 13.23 3.63 22.66
N ASP A 8 14.51 3.72 22.33
CA ASP A 8 15.08 3.22 21.07
C ASP A 8 14.82 1.71 20.86
N GLU A 9 14.91 0.89 21.91
CA GLU A 9 14.64 -0.57 21.83
C GLU A 9 13.24 -0.90 21.31
N LYS A 10 12.24 -0.08 21.64
CA LYS A 10 10.85 -0.28 21.19
C LYS A 10 10.59 0.24 19.78
N LEU A 11 11.43 1.17 19.29
CA LEU A 11 11.28 1.76 17.95
C LEU A 11 11.91 0.90 16.85
N VAL A 12 12.92 0.08 17.18
CA VAL A 12 13.59 -0.78 16.19
C VAL A 12 12.57 -1.65 15.41
N PRO A 13 11.63 -2.38 16.05
CA PRO A 13 10.62 -3.13 15.31
C PRO A 13 9.75 -2.25 14.42
N VAL A 14 9.32 -1.07 14.89
CA VAL A 14 8.52 -0.13 14.08
C VAL A 14 9.26 0.26 12.82
N VAL A 15 10.55 0.60 12.96
CA VAL A 15 11.42 1.02 11.85
C VAL A 15 11.67 -0.10 10.85
N VAL A 16 11.87 -1.34 11.33
CA VAL A 16 12.03 -2.50 10.45
C VAL A 16 10.78 -2.68 9.60
N GLU A 17 9.61 -2.65 10.21
CA GLU A 17 8.35 -2.88 9.49
C GLU A 17 7.95 -1.70 8.59
N LEU A 18 8.30 -0.46 8.95
CA LEU A 18 8.18 0.70 8.07
C LEU A 18 9.08 0.57 6.83
N ASN A 19 10.29 0.04 6.97
CA ASN A 19 11.17 -0.22 5.82
C ASN A 19 10.64 -1.34 4.92
N THR A 20 10.06 -2.40 5.50
CA THR A 20 9.34 -3.43 4.72
C THR A 20 8.15 -2.83 3.98
N LEU A 21 7.37 -1.95 4.63
CA LEU A 21 6.26 -1.24 3.99
C LEU A 21 6.74 -0.30 2.87
N LEU A 22 7.85 0.41 3.08
CA LEU A 22 8.50 1.26 2.07
C LEU A 22 8.90 0.45 0.83
N ALA A 23 9.52 -0.72 1.02
CA ALA A 23 9.85 -1.63 -0.08
C ALA A 23 8.61 -2.06 -0.86
N ASN A 24 7.54 -2.48 -0.16
CA ASN A 24 6.27 -2.85 -0.78
C ASN A 24 5.70 -1.72 -1.65
N TYR A 25 5.69 -0.49 -1.12
CA TYR A 25 5.18 0.67 -1.85
C TYR A 25 6.02 1.03 -3.07
N HIS A 26 7.34 0.88 -3.03
CA HIS A 26 8.20 1.11 -4.21
C HIS A 26 7.91 0.13 -5.34
N VAL A 27 7.78 -1.17 -5.04
CA VAL A 27 7.43 -2.17 -6.06
C VAL A 27 6.00 -1.95 -6.57
N TYR A 28 5.07 -1.65 -5.67
CA TYR A 28 3.68 -1.32 -6.01
C TYR A 28 3.57 -0.10 -6.92
N TYR A 29 4.29 0.98 -6.62
CA TYR A 29 4.35 2.20 -7.43
C TYR A 29 4.83 1.91 -8.85
N GLN A 30 5.93 1.19 -9.01
CA GLN A 30 6.45 0.85 -10.33
C GLN A 30 5.50 -0.07 -11.11
N LYS A 31 4.83 -1.01 -10.42
CA LYS A 31 3.80 -1.86 -11.01
C LYS A 31 2.62 -1.05 -11.54
N LEU A 32 2.11 -0.09 -10.76
CA LEU A 32 1.02 0.78 -11.18
C LEU A 32 1.37 1.60 -12.42
N ARG A 33 2.60 2.14 -12.50
CA ARG A 33 3.08 2.80 -13.72
C ARG A 33 3.12 1.85 -14.91
N SER A 34 3.60 0.63 -14.71
CA SER A 34 3.56 -0.41 -15.74
C SER A 34 2.14 -0.67 -16.24
N PHE A 35 1.16 -0.78 -15.34
CA PHE A 35 -0.24 -0.98 -15.71
C PHE A 35 -0.82 0.24 -16.42
N HIS A 36 -0.55 1.45 -15.94
CA HIS A 36 -0.93 2.70 -16.58
C HIS A 36 -0.43 2.80 -18.03
N TRP A 37 0.82 2.40 -18.31
CA TRP A 37 1.38 2.44 -19.64
C TRP A 37 0.86 1.35 -20.59
N ASN A 38 0.56 0.16 -20.05
CA ASN A 38 0.32 -1.03 -20.88
C ASN A 38 -1.15 -1.46 -20.94
N ILE A 39 -2.06 -0.77 -20.25
CA ILE A 39 -3.49 -1.07 -20.34
C ILE A 39 -4.01 -0.83 -21.76
N LEU A 40 -4.85 -1.75 -22.24
CA LEU A 40 -5.49 -1.70 -23.55
C LEU A 40 -6.97 -2.12 -23.42
N GLY A 41 -7.76 -1.81 -24.44
CA GLY A 41 -9.15 -2.28 -24.56
C GLY A 41 -10.19 -1.23 -24.15
N LYS A 42 -11.44 -1.69 -23.99
CA LYS A 42 -12.60 -0.80 -23.82
C LYS A 42 -12.57 0.02 -22.53
N ASN A 43 -11.86 -0.47 -21.52
CA ASN A 43 -11.72 0.16 -20.21
C ASN A 43 -10.48 1.06 -20.11
N PHE A 44 -9.82 1.37 -21.25
CA PHE A 44 -8.57 2.13 -21.28
C PHE A 44 -8.66 3.44 -20.51
N PHE A 45 -9.61 4.32 -20.84
CA PHE A 45 -9.68 5.66 -20.23
C PHE A 45 -9.90 5.59 -18.72
N ASP A 46 -10.82 4.73 -18.27
CA ASP A 46 -11.15 4.61 -16.85
C ASP A 46 -9.96 4.06 -16.03
N LEU A 47 -9.30 3.02 -16.54
CA LEU A 47 -8.22 2.35 -15.82
C LEU A 47 -6.89 3.09 -15.94
N HIS A 48 -6.61 3.74 -17.07
CA HIS A 48 -5.43 4.56 -17.25
C HIS A 48 -5.37 5.68 -16.19
N ASP A 49 -6.46 6.44 -16.06
CA ASP A 49 -6.58 7.51 -15.07
C ASP A 49 -6.58 6.95 -13.63
N LYS A 50 -7.26 5.82 -13.40
CA LYS A 50 -7.27 5.18 -12.07
C LYS A 50 -5.88 4.71 -11.65
N PHE A 51 -5.08 4.14 -12.55
CA PHE A 51 -3.72 3.73 -12.22
C PHE A 51 -2.80 4.92 -11.94
N GLU A 52 -3.03 6.07 -12.59
CA GLU A 52 -2.35 7.34 -12.28
C GLU A 52 -2.69 7.89 -10.90
N GLU A 53 -3.98 7.92 -10.56
CA GLU A 53 -4.44 8.29 -9.22
C GLU A 53 -3.72 7.44 -8.15
N LEU A 54 -3.67 6.12 -8.39
CA LEU A 54 -3.04 5.19 -7.45
C LEU A 54 -1.52 5.36 -7.37
N TYR A 55 -0.80 5.55 -8.48
CA TYR A 55 0.66 5.70 -8.40
C TYR A 55 1.06 7.04 -7.78
N THR A 56 0.25 8.08 -8.00
CA THR A 56 0.50 9.40 -7.41
C THR A 56 0.30 9.33 -5.90
N ASN A 57 -0.75 8.66 -5.46
CA ASN A 57 -0.98 8.40 -4.05
C ASN A 57 0.14 7.52 -3.43
N ALA A 58 0.60 6.48 -4.14
CA ALA A 58 1.72 5.66 -3.69
C ALA A 58 3.03 6.47 -3.58
N GLN A 59 3.29 7.39 -4.51
CA GLN A 59 4.45 8.28 -4.47
C GLN A 59 4.47 9.14 -3.19
N THR A 60 3.34 9.76 -2.83
CA THR A 60 3.22 10.51 -1.57
C THR A 60 3.50 9.61 -0.36
N LYS A 61 2.94 8.40 -0.34
CA LYS A 61 3.13 7.47 0.78
C LYS A 61 4.58 7.01 0.94
N ILE A 62 5.29 6.78 -0.17
CA ILE A 62 6.72 6.44 -0.17
C ILE A 62 7.51 7.52 0.60
N ASP A 63 7.29 8.78 0.26
CA ASP A 63 7.99 9.90 0.87
C ASP A 63 7.68 10.02 2.37
N GLU A 64 6.39 10.06 2.72
CA GLU A 64 5.95 10.16 4.11
C GLU A 64 6.43 8.98 4.98
N ILE A 65 6.49 7.75 4.45
CA ILE A 65 7.05 6.59 5.18
C ILE A 65 8.56 6.75 5.38
N ALA A 66 9.31 7.14 4.34
CA ALA A 66 10.75 7.34 4.44
C ALA A 66 11.10 8.47 5.44
N GLU A 67 10.36 9.58 5.38
CA GLU A 67 10.47 10.69 6.32
C GLU A 67 10.03 10.29 7.74
N ARG A 68 9.05 9.37 7.88
CA ARG A 68 8.71 8.81 9.19
C ARG A 68 9.86 8.02 9.79
N VAL A 69 10.54 7.19 9.01
CA VAL A 69 11.75 6.47 9.45
C VAL A 69 12.85 7.44 9.91
N LEU A 70 13.07 8.53 9.16
CA LEU A 70 14.00 9.61 9.53
C LEU A 70 13.56 10.35 10.81
N THR A 71 12.26 10.60 10.96
CA THR A 71 11.68 11.23 12.15
C THR A 71 11.97 10.40 13.40
N LEU A 72 11.90 9.07 13.27
CA LEU A 72 12.28 8.11 14.33
C LEU A 72 13.79 7.99 14.52
N LYS A 73 14.60 8.74 13.75
CA LYS A 73 16.08 8.80 13.77
C LYS A 73 16.79 7.56 13.23
N TYR A 74 16.17 6.88 12.27
CA TYR A 74 16.79 5.77 11.55
C TYR A 74 16.90 6.11 10.06
N HIS A 75 17.69 5.33 9.32
CA HIS A 75 17.84 5.51 7.88
C HIS A 75 16.81 4.65 7.12
N PRO A 76 16.05 5.24 6.19
CA PRO A 76 15.24 4.45 5.28
C PRO A 76 16.14 3.69 4.32
N ILE A 77 15.77 2.45 4.01
CA ILE A 77 16.35 1.75 2.86
C ILE A 77 16.09 2.55 1.59
N SER A 78 17.04 2.53 0.65
CA SER A 78 17.02 3.45 -0.51
C SER A 78 17.53 2.84 -1.81
N LYS A 79 17.94 1.57 -1.79
CA LYS A 79 18.40 0.85 -2.99
C LYS A 79 17.27 0.02 -3.56
N MET A 80 17.12 0.06 -4.88
CA MET A 80 16.16 -0.77 -5.59
C MET A 80 16.40 -2.28 -5.39
N SER A 81 17.66 -2.71 -5.27
CA SER A 81 17.99 -4.11 -4.94
C SER A 81 17.37 -4.55 -3.61
N ASP A 82 17.46 -3.69 -2.60
CA ASP A 82 16.98 -3.99 -1.25
C ASP A 82 15.45 -4.02 -1.25
N TYR A 83 14.81 -3.10 -1.99
CA TYR A 83 13.35 -3.13 -2.18
C TYR A 83 12.87 -4.43 -2.81
N LEU A 84 13.55 -4.93 -3.86
CA LEU A 84 13.18 -6.17 -4.53
C LEU A 84 13.37 -7.41 -3.64
N GLU A 85 14.39 -7.41 -2.79
CA GLU A 85 14.65 -8.48 -1.83
C GLU A 85 13.60 -8.52 -0.71
N ILE A 86 13.28 -7.36 -0.13
CA ILE A 86 12.45 -7.23 1.07
C ILE A 86 10.95 -7.27 0.75
N SER A 87 10.54 -6.68 -0.38
CA SER A 87 9.14 -6.49 -0.71
C SER A 87 8.40 -7.82 -0.84
N ALA A 88 7.25 -7.92 -0.16
CA ALA A 88 6.29 -8.99 -0.37
C ALA A 88 5.56 -8.81 -1.71
N VAL A 89 5.23 -7.56 -2.08
CA VAL A 89 4.71 -7.22 -3.42
C VAL A 89 5.78 -7.53 -4.46
N LYS A 90 5.43 -8.30 -5.49
CA LYS A 90 6.35 -8.68 -6.57
C LYS A 90 6.06 -7.90 -7.84
N GLU A 91 7.05 -7.79 -8.72
CA GLU A 91 6.88 -7.23 -10.06
C GLU A 91 5.84 -8.04 -10.86
N SER A 92 5.35 -7.47 -11.95
CA SER A 92 4.34 -8.12 -12.80
C SER A 92 4.65 -7.90 -14.28
N SER A 93 4.30 -8.88 -15.10
CA SER A 93 4.41 -8.77 -16.56
C SER A 93 3.62 -7.56 -17.07
N PRO A 94 4.10 -6.84 -18.09
CA PRO A 94 3.31 -5.81 -18.76
C PRO A 94 2.21 -6.41 -19.67
N LEU A 95 2.29 -7.71 -19.98
CA LEU A 95 1.38 -8.40 -20.91
C LEU A 95 0.20 -9.01 -20.15
N LEU A 96 -0.71 -8.14 -19.68
CA LEU A 96 -1.87 -8.53 -18.88
C LEU A 96 -3.16 -7.92 -19.44
N THR A 97 -4.27 -8.61 -19.20
CA THR A 97 -5.61 -8.07 -19.40
C THR A 97 -5.99 -7.11 -18.28
N ASP A 98 -7.01 -6.29 -18.54
CA ASP A 98 -7.59 -5.39 -17.54
C ASP A 98 -8.00 -6.11 -16.24
N THR A 99 -8.63 -7.27 -16.38
CA THR A 99 -9.10 -8.07 -15.24
C THR A 99 -7.94 -8.66 -14.44
N GLU A 100 -6.91 -9.17 -15.11
CA GLU A 100 -5.71 -9.69 -14.43
C GLU A 100 -4.96 -8.59 -13.67
N MET A 101 -4.81 -7.40 -14.26
CA MET A 101 -4.22 -6.25 -13.57
C MET A 101 -4.97 -5.94 -12.28
N ILE A 102 -6.30 -5.90 -12.31
CA ILE A 102 -7.14 -5.58 -11.16
C ILE A 102 -7.08 -6.67 -10.08
N GLU A 103 -7.10 -7.95 -10.46
CA GLU A 103 -6.95 -9.06 -9.52
C GLU A 103 -5.58 -9.03 -8.81
N ILE A 104 -4.51 -8.72 -9.55
CA ILE A 104 -3.17 -8.54 -8.98
C ILE A 104 -3.17 -7.39 -7.97
N LEU A 105 -3.73 -6.22 -8.32
CA LEU A 105 -3.77 -5.07 -7.40
C LEU A 105 -4.54 -5.38 -6.12
N ILE A 106 -5.68 -6.07 -6.21
CA ILE A 106 -6.45 -6.46 -5.02
C ILE A 106 -5.65 -7.41 -4.12
N ASN A 107 -4.84 -8.31 -4.69
CA ASN A 107 -3.97 -9.19 -3.92
C ASN A 107 -2.79 -8.42 -3.30
N ASP A 108 -2.17 -7.49 -4.04
CA ASP A 108 -1.14 -6.60 -3.49
C ASP A 108 -1.69 -5.77 -2.32
N HIS A 109 -2.92 -5.24 -2.45
CA HIS A 109 -3.57 -4.48 -1.39
C HIS A 109 -3.73 -5.30 -0.11
N LYS A 110 -4.11 -6.58 -0.20
CA LYS A 110 -4.16 -7.47 0.98
C LYS A 110 -2.79 -7.60 1.65
N MET A 111 -1.73 -7.73 0.86
CA MET A 111 -0.37 -7.88 1.38
C MET A 111 0.11 -6.59 2.05
N ILE A 112 -0.14 -5.44 1.43
CA ILE A 112 0.19 -4.12 1.99
C ILE A 112 -0.62 -3.85 3.27
N LEU A 113 -1.93 -4.15 3.29
CA LEU A 113 -2.77 -4.01 4.48
C LEU A 113 -2.31 -4.92 5.63
N ALA A 114 -1.90 -6.15 5.32
CA ALA A 114 -1.31 -7.04 6.31
C ALA A 114 -0.02 -6.46 6.90
N GLN A 115 0.86 -5.91 6.05
CA GLN A 115 2.08 -5.24 6.50
C GLN A 115 1.79 -4.02 7.37
N MET A 116 0.82 -3.18 6.99
CA MET A 116 0.39 -2.03 7.78
C MET A 116 -0.11 -2.44 9.16
N LYS A 117 -0.84 -3.55 9.27
CA LYS A 117 -1.28 -4.08 10.56
C LYS A 117 -0.10 -4.44 11.46
N VAL A 118 0.95 -5.06 10.92
CA VAL A 118 2.18 -5.36 11.67
C VAL A 118 2.84 -4.07 12.16
N VAL A 119 2.90 -3.03 11.32
CA VAL A 119 3.41 -1.70 11.74
C VAL A 119 2.57 -1.13 12.88
N ILE A 120 1.24 -1.19 12.80
CA ILE A 120 0.33 -0.72 13.87
C ILE A 120 0.58 -1.45 15.19
N ASP A 121 0.72 -2.78 15.14
CA ASP A 121 0.93 -3.58 16.36
C ASP A 121 2.23 -3.17 17.08
N HIS A 122 3.33 -2.98 16.33
CA HIS A 122 4.60 -2.50 16.90
C HIS A 122 4.54 -1.05 17.34
N ALA A 123 3.92 -0.16 16.56
CA ALA A 123 3.78 1.25 16.91
C ALA A 123 2.97 1.42 18.19
N ASN A 124 1.89 0.65 18.36
CA ASN A 124 1.08 0.63 19.57
C ASN A 124 1.89 0.15 20.80
N ALA A 125 2.69 -0.91 20.65
CA ALA A 125 3.56 -1.40 21.72
C ALA A 125 4.67 -0.38 22.11
N ALA A 126 5.09 0.45 21.15
CA ALA A 126 6.08 1.50 21.33
C ALA A 126 5.50 2.82 21.89
N GLY A 127 4.17 2.99 21.86
CA GLY A 127 3.52 4.27 22.16
C GLY A 127 3.76 5.33 21.06
N ASP A 128 3.97 4.89 19.82
CA ASP A 128 4.28 5.73 18.67
C ASP A 128 3.00 6.21 17.97
N GLU A 129 2.35 7.23 18.55
CA GLU A 129 1.09 7.76 18.03
C GLU A 129 1.21 8.38 16.62
N GLY A 130 2.37 8.96 16.28
CA GLY A 130 2.57 9.54 14.96
C GLY A 130 2.57 8.48 13.85
N THR A 131 3.15 7.31 14.11
CA THR A 131 3.07 6.18 13.16
C THR A 131 1.67 5.58 13.14
N LEU A 132 0.99 5.50 14.29
CA LEU A 132 -0.39 5.00 14.35
C LEU A 132 -1.36 5.84 13.51
N ASP A 133 -1.27 7.16 13.61
CA ASP A 133 -2.12 8.08 12.83
C ASP A 133 -1.84 7.97 11.32
N LEU A 134 -0.56 8.04 10.93
CA LEU A 134 -0.12 7.93 9.53
C LEU A 134 -0.62 6.64 8.87
N ILE A 135 -0.34 5.50 9.51
CA ILE A 135 -0.69 4.19 8.94
C ILE A 135 -2.20 3.93 9.04
N GLY A 136 -2.87 4.41 10.07
CA GLY A 136 -4.33 4.33 10.19
C GLY A 136 -5.05 5.06 9.05
N ALA A 137 -4.55 6.23 8.64
CA ALA A 137 -5.06 6.94 7.46
C ALA A 137 -4.87 6.12 6.17
N TYR A 138 -3.70 5.51 6.00
CA TYR A 138 -3.39 4.71 4.81
C TYR A 138 -4.21 3.45 4.69
N ILE A 139 -4.46 2.75 5.80
CA ILE A 139 -5.34 1.57 5.83
C ILE A 139 -6.72 1.95 5.28
N ARG A 140 -7.33 3.01 5.83
CA ARG A 140 -8.66 3.49 5.41
C ARG A 140 -8.70 3.82 3.92
N GLU A 141 -7.67 4.49 3.41
CA GLU A 141 -7.58 4.84 1.99
C GLU A 141 -7.43 3.61 1.09
N LEU A 142 -6.55 2.68 1.46
CA LEU A 142 -6.27 1.49 0.67
C LEU A 142 -7.44 0.50 0.69
N GLU A 143 -8.16 0.37 1.81
CA GLU A 143 -9.40 -0.41 1.89
C GLU A 143 -10.48 0.14 0.96
N LYS A 144 -10.61 1.48 0.90
CA LYS A 144 -11.55 2.14 -0.02
C LYS A 144 -11.16 1.90 -1.47
N ALA A 145 -9.87 2.03 -1.82
CA ALA A 145 -9.37 1.71 -3.16
C ALA A 145 -9.62 0.24 -3.52
N SER A 146 -9.31 -0.68 -2.59
CA SER A 146 -9.57 -2.12 -2.72
C SER A 146 -11.03 -2.41 -3.02
N TRP A 147 -11.95 -1.74 -2.32
CA TRP A 147 -13.39 -1.86 -2.57
C TRP A 147 -13.76 -1.42 -3.98
N MET A 148 -13.27 -0.25 -4.44
CA MET A 148 -13.58 0.26 -5.78
C MET A 148 -13.09 -0.68 -6.88
N LEU A 149 -11.87 -1.21 -6.76
CA LEU A 149 -11.31 -2.18 -7.70
C LEU A 149 -12.07 -3.52 -7.65
N ASN A 150 -12.41 -4.00 -6.46
CA ASN A 150 -13.20 -5.21 -6.30
C ASN A 150 -14.63 -5.07 -6.84
N ALA A 151 -15.23 -3.89 -6.74
CA ALA A 151 -16.54 -3.60 -7.33
C ALA A 151 -16.47 -3.59 -8.86
N TRP A 152 -15.42 -2.96 -9.42
CA TRP A 152 -15.16 -2.95 -10.87
C TRP A 152 -15.05 -4.38 -11.44
N SER A 153 -14.44 -5.32 -10.71
CA SER A 153 -14.30 -6.72 -11.18
C SER A 153 -15.58 -7.56 -11.10
N LYS A 154 -16.70 -7.02 -10.59
CA LYS A 154 -17.96 -7.77 -10.49
C LYS A 154 -18.83 -7.62 -11.72
N LYS A 155 -19.64 -8.65 -11.96
CA LYS A 155 -20.76 -8.58 -12.90
C LYS A 155 -21.81 -7.62 -12.36
N THR A 156 -22.52 -6.93 -13.26
CA THR A 156 -23.61 -6.01 -12.91
C THR A 156 -24.78 -6.68 -12.18
N SER A 157 -24.92 -8.01 -12.31
CA SER A 157 -25.91 -8.80 -11.58
C SER A 157 -25.45 -9.22 -10.18
N ALA A 158 -24.20 -8.95 -9.79
CA ALA A 158 -23.69 -9.32 -8.49
C ALA A 158 -24.35 -8.46 -7.40
N GLN A 159 -24.63 -9.07 -6.25
CA GLN A 159 -25.13 -8.39 -5.07
C GLN A 159 -24.12 -8.54 -3.93
N LEU A 160 -23.97 -7.48 -3.14
CA LEU A 160 -23.24 -7.56 -1.87
C LEU A 160 -24.11 -8.25 -0.81
N ASN A 161 -23.52 -8.53 0.35
CA ASN A 161 -24.26 -9.10 1.47
C ASN A 161 -25.46 -8.19 1.82
N ASN A 162 -26.66 -8.73 1.65
CA ASN A 162 -27.93 -8.03 1.84
C ASN A 162 -28.58 -8.35 3.19
N SER A 163 -27.87 -9.01 4.12
CA SER A 163 -28.39 -9.34 5.45
C SER A 163 -28.89 -8.11 6.23
N MET A 164 -28.38 -6.92 5.90
CA MET A 164 -28.73 -5.63 6.52
C MET A 164 -29.71 -4.79 5.70
N VAL A 165 -30.13 -5.25 4.51
CA VAL A 165 -31.08 -4.55 3.63
C VAL A 165 -32.32 -5.41 3.46
N LYS A 166 -33.42 -5.03 4.13
CA LYS A 166 -34.73 -5.61 3.85
C LYS A 166 -35.30 -4.95 2.60
N ALA A 167 -35.88 -5.76 1.71
CA ALA A 167 -36.58 -5.30 0.52
C ALA A 167 -37.78 -4.40 0.87
#